data_AF-X1RMR3-F1
#
_entry.id   AF-X1RMR3-F1
#
_cell.length_a   1.000
_cell.length_b   1.000
_cell.length_c   1.000
_cell.angle_alpha   90.00
_cell.angle_beta   90.00
_cell.angle_gamma   90.00
#
_symmetry.space_group_name_H-M   'P 1'
#
loop_
_entity.id
_entity.type
_entity.pdbx_description
1 polymer ?
#
loop_
_entity_poly.entity_id
_entity_poly.type
_entity_poly.pdbx_seq_one_letter_code
_entity_poly.pdbx_strand_id
1 'polypeptide(L)'
;VQIMQPIKQLRTVLDGIKYHHEWMNGNGYPERLKGNKIPLVARIITIGDAYDAMTSDRPYRKALSKKEAIRRLKKDSSTQFFPELVEVFIKCQKKEIP
;
A
#
# COMPACT_ATOMS: atom_id res chain seq x y z
N VAL A 1 -16.38 3.74 2.02
CA VAL A 1 -16.71 3.50 0.59
C VAL A 1 -18.13 3.87 0.17
N GLN A 2 -19.07 4.11 1.08
CA GLN A 2 -20.49 4.38 0.76
C GLN A 2 -20.70 5.52 -0.26
N ILE A 3 -19.90 6.59 -0.20
CA ILE A 3 -19.97 7.71 -1.15
C ILE A 3 -19.66 7.28 -2.59
N MET A 4 -18.69 6.39 -2.78
CA MET A 4 -18.23 5.95 -4.11
C MET A 4 -19.03 4.76 -4.66
N GLN A 5 -19.74 4.03 -3.79
CA GLN A 5 -20.47 2.81 -4.13
C GLN A 5 -21.52 2.98 -5.26
N PRO A 6 -22.27 4.10 -5.38
CA PRO A 6 -23.24 4.27 -6.46
C PRO A 6 -22.61 4.39 -7.85
N ILE A 7 -21.32 4.74 -7.95
CA ILE A 7 -20.63 4.94 -9.22
C ILE A 7 -20.22 3.58 -9.77
N LYS A 8 -21.03 3.04 -10.70
CA LYS A 8 -20.87 1.68 -11.25
C LYS A 8 -19.48 1.40 -11.82
N GLN A 9 -18.84 2.42 -12.41
CA GLN A 9 -17.51 2.35 -13.01
C GLN A 9 -16.41 2.07 -11.98
N LEU A 10 -16.62 2.44 -10.72
CA LEU A 10 -15.64 2.26 -9.65
C LEU A 10 -15.74 0.89 -8.97
N ARG A 11 -16.68 0.02 -9.38
CA ARG A 11 -16.96 -1.26 -8.69
C ARG A 11 -15.70 -2.12 -8.50
N THR A 12 -14.79 -2.13 -9.47
CA THR A 12 -13.55 -2.91 -9.44
C THR A 12 -12.49 -2.34 -8.48
N VAL A 13 -12.59 -1.07 -8.10
CA VAL A 13 -11.63 -0.40 -7.20
C VAL A 13 -12.17 -0.15 -5.80
N LEU A 14 -13.48 -0.40 -5.57
CA LEU A 14 -14.11 -0.19 -4.26
C LEU A 14 -13.38 -0.94 -3.14
N ASP A 15 -12.92 -2.16 -3.40
CA ASP A 15 -12.14 -2.95 -2.44
C ASP A 15 -10.79 -2.32 -2.13
N GLY A 16 -10.13 -1.74 -3.13
CA GLY A 16 -8.92 -0.95 -2.93
C GLY A 16 -9.17 0.23 -1.99
N ILE A 17 -10.24 0.99 -2.26
CA ILE A 17 -10.62 2.13 -1.42
C ILE A 17 -10.97 1.67 0.01
N LYS A 18 -11.69 0.54 0.16
CA LYS A 18 -12.13 0.05 1.47
C LYS A 18 -10.99 -0.49 2.32
N TYR A 19 -10.06 -1.24 1.70
CA TYR A 19 -9.16 -2.13 2.42
C TYR A 19 -7.67 -1.76 2.31
N HIS A 20 -7.27 -0.67 1.63
CA HIS A 20 -5.85 -0.30 1.52
C HIS A 20 -5.18 0.09 2.86
N HIS A 21 -5.92 0.20 3.96
CA HIS A 21 -5.37 0.35 5.31
C HIS A 21 -5.33 -0.97 6.12
N GLU A 22 -5.75 -2.08 5.52
CA GLU A 22 -5.55 -3.41 6.11
C GLU A 22 -4.07 -3.80 6.03
N TRP A 23 -3.59 -4.51 7.04
CA TRP A 23 -2.18 -4.90 7.15
C TRP A 23 -2.04 -6.41 7.02
N MET A 24 -0.96 -6.89 6.41
CA MET A 24 -0.72 -8.32 6.20
C MET A 24 -0.90 -9.15 7.48
N ASN A 25 -0.47 -8.63 8.63
CA ASN A 25 -0.55 -9.31 9.93
C ASN A 25 -1.93 -9.25 10.62
N GLY A 26 -2.88 -8.46 10.12
CA GLY A 26 -4.21 -8.27 10.69
C GLY A 26 -4.34 -7.10 11.68
N ASN A 27 -3.29 -6.29 11.87
CA ASN A 27 -3.33 -5.13 12.78
C ASN A 27 -3.86 -3.85 12.11
N GLY A 28 -4.23 -3.92 10.83
CA GLY A 28 -4.81 -2.81 10.08
C GLY A 28 -6.30 -2.63 10.37
N TYR A 29 -6.96 -1.85 9.52
CA TYR A 29 -8.38 -1.53 9.63
C TYR A 29 -8.98 -1.36 8.22
N PRO A 30 -10.31 -1.42 8.05
CA PRO A 30 -11.39 -1.40 9.05
C PRO A 30 -11.80 -2.75 9.67
N GLU A 31 -11.57 -3.86 8.98
CA GLU A 31 -12.09 -5.20 9.32
C GLU A 31 -11.01 -6.12 9.88
N ARG A 32 -9.75 -5.67 9.96
CA ARG A 32 -8.61 -6.46 10.47
C ARG A 32 -8.41 -7.74 9.66
N LEU A 33 -8.56 -7.60 8.35
CA LEU A 33 -8.31 -8.68 7.40
C LEU A 33 -6.83 -9.09 7.47
N LYS A 34 -6.56 -10.38 7.29
CA LYS A 34 -5.21 -10.95 7.39
C LYS A 34 -4.85 -11.73 6.14
N GLY A 35 -3.59 -11.59 5.71
CA GLY A 35 -3.03 -12.36 4.59
C GLY A 35 -3.95 -12.36 3.37
N ASN A 36 -4.33 -13.56 2.93
CA ASN A 36 -5.06 -13.71 1.67
C ASN A 36 -6.47 -13.14 1.63
N LYS A 37 -7.03 -12.73 2.79
CA LYS A 37 -8.33 -12.06 2.85
C LYS A 37 -8.29 -10.61 2.36
N ILE A 38 -7.11 -9.98 2.32
CA ILE A 38 -6.95 -8.61 1.81
C ILE A 38 -6.96 -8.66 0.28
N PRO A 39 -7.81 -7.92 -0.44
CA PRO A 39 -7.82 -7.92 -1.91
C PRO A 39 -6.48 -7.46 -2.49
N LEU A 40 -6.02 -8.07 -3.58
CA LEU A 40 -4.72 -7.74 -4.20
C LEU A 40 -4.58 -6.25 -4.52
N VAL A 41 -5.63 -5.64 -5.08
CA VAL A 41 -5.66 -4.21 -5.39
C VAL A 41 -5.40 -3.33 -4.17
N ALA A 42 -5.94 -3.70 -3.00
CA ALA A 42 -5.69 -2.99 -1.76
C ALA A 42 -4.21 -3.10 -1.34
N ARG A 43 -3.63 -4.31 -1.40
CA ARG A 43 -2.22 -4.55 -1.04
C ARG A 43 -1.26 -3.72 -1.90
N ILE A 44 -1.56 -3.58 -3.20
CA ILE A 44 -0.77 -2.76 -4.14
C ILE A 44 -0.90 -1.28 -3.78
N ILE A 45 -2.13 -0.79 -3.55
CA ILE A 45 -2.39 0.61 -3.18
C ILE A 45 -1.69 0.97 -1.87
N THR A 46 -1.71 0.10 -0.85
CA THR A 46 -1.05 0.35 0.45
C THR A 46 0.43 0.67 0.28
N ILE A 47 1.15 -0.04 -0.60
CA ILE A 47 2.58 0.19 -0.85
C ILE A 47 2.78 1.53 -1.55
N GLY A 48 1.97 1.83 -2.57
CA GLY A 48 2.02 3.10 -3.30
C GLY A 48 1.73 4.30 -2.41
N ASP A 49 0.66 4.23 -1.61
CA ASP A 49 0.25 5.25 -0.64
C ASP A 49 1.35 5.51 0.40
N ALA A 50 1.89 4.44 1.00
CA ALA A 50 2.96 4.56 1.98
C ALA A 50 4.24 5.17 1.36
N TYR A 51 4.61 4.75 0.15
CA TYR A 51 5.79 5.28 -0.52
C TYR A 51 5.63 6.78 -0.84
N ASP A 52 4.51 7.17 -1.45
CA ASP A 52 4.24 8.57 -1.75
C ASP A 52 4.19 9.42 -0.48
N ALA A 53 3.50 8.95 0.56
CA ALA A 53 3.47 9.60 1.86
C ALA A 53 4.86 9.78 2.48
N MET A 54 5.81 8.89 2.19
CA MET A 54 7.20 8.99 2.63
C MET A 54 8.02 9.95 1.76
N THR A 55 7.83 9.98 0.45
CA THR A 55 8.67 10.74 -0.50
C THR A 55 8.12 12.10 -0.88
N SER A 56 6.94 12.46 -0.40
CA SER A 56 6.33 13.78 -0.62
C SER A 56 6.56 14.71 0.58
N ASP A 57 6.79 15.99 0.30
CA ASP A 57 6.84 17.05 1.30
C ASP A 57 5.45 17.23 1.94
N ARG A 58 5.40 17.38 3.26
CA ARG A 58 4.18 17.65 4.02
C ARG A 58 4.39 18.88 4.91
N PRO A 59 3.33 19.62 5.29
CA PRO A 59 3.48 20.84 6.09
C PRO A 59 4.33 20.68 7.36
N TYR A 60 4.32 19.48 7.94
CA TYR A 60 5.01 19.15 9.20
C TYR A 60 6.27 18.28 9.02
N ARG A 61 6.64 17.86 7.80
CA ARG A 61 7.80 16.99 7.58
C ARG A 61 8.29 17.07 6.13
N LYS A 62 9.61 17.15 5.95
CA LYS A 62 10.24 16.98 4.64
C LYS A 62 10.13 15.55 4.11
N ALA A 63 10.15 15.43 2.79
CA ALA A 63 10.24 14.18 2.06
C ALA A 63 11.46 13.37 2.52
N LEU A 64 11.28 12.05 2.65
CA LEU A 64 12.37 11.11 2.84
C LEU A 64 13.06 10.83 1.51
N SER A 65 14.34 10.46 1.57
CA SER A 65 15.04 9.95 0.38
C SER A 65 14.42 8.63 -0.09
N LYS A 66 14.53 8.34 -1.39
CA LYS A 66 14.10 7.05 -1.96
C LYS A 66 14.72 5.85 -1.23
N LYS A 67 16.00 5.96 -0.84
CA LYS A 67 16.72 4.92 -0.10
C LYS A 67 16.08 4.66 1.27
N GLU A 68 15.71 5.72 1.98
CA GLU A 68 15.07 5.60 3.29
C GLU A 68 13.64 5.07 3.18
N ALA A 69 12.87 5.53 2.17
CA ALA A 69 11.53 5.00 1.91
C ALA A 69 11.56 3.49 1.60
N ILE A 70 12.48 3.03 0.75
CA ILE A 70 12.68 1.61 0.46
C ILE A 70 13.10 0.84 1.73
N ARG A 71 13.99 1.41 2.55
CA ARG A 71 14.41 0.77 3.82
C ARG A 71 13.21 0.56 4.75
N ARG A 72 12.31 1.53 4.85
CA ARG A 72 11.09 1.43 5.68
C ARG A 72 10.11 0.40 5.13
N LEU A 73 9.85 0.41 3.82
CA LEU A 73 9.02 -0.63 3.18
C LEU A 73 9.54 -2.04 3.49
N LYS A 74 10.86 -2.27 3.39
CA LYS A 74 11.48 -3.55 3.74
C LYS A 74 11.38 -3.88 5.23
N LYS A 75 11.54 -2.87 6.10
CA LYS A 75 11.44 -3.05 7.56
C LYS A 75 10.05 -3.52 7.97
N ASP A 76 9.02 -2.97 7.32
CA ASP A 76 7.62 -3.25 7.63
C ASP A 76 7.03 -4.36 6.72
N SER A 77 7.90 -5.10 6.01
CA SER A 77 7.53 -6.35 5.34
C SER A 77 7.08 -7.40 6.34
N SER A 78 6.11 -8.23 5.95
CA SER A 78 5.48 -9.26 6.79
C SER A 78 4.64 -8.72 7.97
N THR A 79 4.62 -7.41 8.19
CA THR A 79 3.74 -6.76 9.17
C THR A 79 2.65 -5.98 8.47
N GLN A 80 2.98 -4.82 7.90
CA GLN A 80 2.08 -3.99 7.13
C GLN A 80 1.99 -4.49 5.69
N PHE A 81 3.13 -4.78 5.07
CA PHE A 81 3.22 -5.09 3.64
C PHE A 81 3.48 -6.56 3.36
N PHE A 82 3.03 -7.00 2.19
CA PHE A 82 3.35 -8.32 1.63
C PHE A 82 4.76 -8.32 1.04
N PRO A 83 5.69 -9.16 1.54
CA PRO A 83 7.08 -9.16 1.10
C PRO A 83 7.25 -9.27 -0.42
N GLU A 84 6.48 -10.13 -1.06
CA GLU A 84 6.52 -10.36 -2.50
C GLU A 84 6.16 -9.11 -3.30
N LEU A 85 5.21 -8.30 -2.80
CA LEU A 85 4.82 -7.05 -3.45
C LEU A 85 5.81 -5.92 -3.19
N VAL A 86 6.44 -5.88 -2.01
CA VAL A 86 7.52 -4.93 -1.71
C VAL A 86 8.70 -5.18 -2.65
N GLU A 87 9.07 -6.43 -2.89
CA GLU A 87 10.13 -6.78 -3.83
C GLU A 87 9.82 -6.34 -5.27
N VAL A 88 8.61 -6.62 -5.76
CA VAL A 88 8.15 -6.18 -7.09
C VAL A 88 8.20 -4.66 -7.19
N PHE A 89 7.70 -3.94 -6.19
CA PHE A 89 7.73 -2.48 -6.18
C PHE A 89 9.16 -1.94 -6.28
N ILE A 90 10.11 -2.52 -5.54
CA ILE A 90 11.52 -2.10 -5.57
C ILE A 90 12.14 -2.34 -6.95
N LYS A 91 11.84 -3.47 -7.60
CA LYS A 91 12.29 -3.76 -8.97
C LYS A 91 11.77 -2.72 -9.96
N CYS A 92 10.48 -2.38 -9.87
CA CYS A 92 9.88 -1.31 -10.68
C CYS A 92 10.58 0.04 -10.47
N GLN A 93 10.95 0.40 -9.24
CA GLN A 93 11.66 1.66 -8.94
C GLN A 93 13.07 1.72 -9.55
N LYS A 94 13.73 0.56 -9.70
CA LYS A 94 15.03 0.46 -10.37
C LYS A 94 14.94 0.41 -11.89
N LYS A 95 13.72 0.35 -12.46
CA LYS A 95 13.47 0.02 -13.87
C LYS A 95 14.05 -1.34 -14.29
N GLU A 96 14.21 -2.25 -13.34
CA GLU A 96 14.61 -3.64 -13.56
C GLU A 96 13.32 -4.48 -13.69
N ILE A 97 12.59 -4.27 -14.78
CA ILE A 97 11.46 -5.14 -15.16
C ILE A 97 12.00 -6.09 -16.24
N PRO A 98 11.80 -7.42 -16.13
CA PRO A 98 12.09 -8.33 -17.23
C PRO A 98 11.27 -8.00 -18.49
#